data_AF-A0A7S4EHD7-F1
#
_entry.id   AF-A0A7S4EHD7-F1
#
_cell.length_a   1.000
_cell.length_b   1.000
_cell.length_c   1.000
_cell.angle_alpha   90.00
_cell.angle_beta   90.00
_cell.angle_gamma   90.00
#
_symmetry.space_group_name_H-M   'P 1'
#
loop_
_entity.id
_entity.type
_entity.pdbx_description
1 polymer ?
#
loop_
_entity_poly.entity_id
_entity_poly.type
_entity_poly.pdbx_seq_one_letter_code
_entity_poly.pdbx_strand_id
1 'polypeptide(L)'
;MKQSTCISPVRLMFVILTFAFTLSVIILSAFLPSGSQYWANNDSDLLRMRAPRDMGTASTKDNVDQPRLIVVAPTFYSDTSETRYLLGLEACQKAAEYGVEFILVDASPSQNIRNGLEHAGRSGDGRSFVRVVRQSYKGKKGAALREAIAYAVDELREENNKKTTMIGFQELEKVDVIKYWNSIAKHAMESKAGIVVPRREDLHFRASYPIEQYHSEQFGNMYLDSLGKKIGLPSIDWLNGPVAFDVSLANAWLEFDGELWDAQIVPMVDCFLKRNTKITSFDIPYIHRRTMKEQEEGNLAFIEKRLYQLNFLSDTVGKQIREAAGSVVSQYE
;
A
#
# COMPACT_ATOMS: atom_id res chain seq x y z
N MET A 1 -35.32 54.94 32.31
CA MET A 1 -34.07 54.18 32.60
C MET A 1 -33.91 53.12 31.52
N LYS A 2 -32.92 53.24 30.63
CA LYS A 2 -32.60 52.22 29.61
C LYS A 2 -31.60 51.24 30.23
N GLN A 3 -32.02 49.98 30.44
CA GLN A 3 -31.11 48.92 30.86
C GLN A 3 -30.22 48.55 29.67
N SER A 4 -28.93 48.83 29.78
CA SER A 4 -27.91 48.38 28.83
C SER A 4 -27.54 46.94 29.19
N THR A 5 -27.94 45.98 28.36
CA THR A 5 -27.54 44.58 28.50
C THR A 5 -26.14 44.41 27.95
N CYS A 6 -25.15 44.28 28.84
CA CYS A 6 -23.78 43.95 28.50
C CYS A 6 -23.72 42.47 28.09
N ILE A 7 -23.52 42.19 26.79
CA ILE A 7 -23.37 40.82 26.29
C ILE A 7 -21.96 40.34 26.66
N SER A 8 -21.89 39.23 27.38
CA SER A 8 -20.62 38.58 27.76
C SER A 8 -19.77 38.24 26.52
N PRO A 9 -18.44 38.48 26.55
CA PRO A 9 -17.52 38.14 25.46
C PRO A 9 -17.62 36.68 24.99
N VAL A 10 -17.95 35.76 25.91
CA VAL A 10 -18.10 34.32 25.61
C VAL A 10 -19.33 34.06 24.74
N ARG A 11 -20.44 34.78 24.98
CA ARG A 11 -21.64 34.67 24.14
C ARG A 11 -21.41 35.28 22.75
N LEU A 12 -20.64 36.37 22.67
CA LEU A 12 -20.28 36.97 21.39
C LEU A 12 -19.40 36.02 20.56
N MET A 13 -18.45 35.34 21.19
CA MET A 13 -17.59 34.37 20.51
C MET A 13 -18.37 33.15 20.00
N PHE A 14 -19.34 32.63 20.77
CA PHE A 14 -20.21 31.55 20.33
C PHE A 14 -21.10 31.95 19.15
N VAL A 15 -21.65 33.18 19.15
CA VAL A 15 -22.44 33.69 18.03
C VAL A 15 -21.57 33.82 16.77
N ILE A 16 -20.35 34.34 16.89
CA ILE A 16 -19.41 34.48 15.76
C ILE A 16 -19.01 33.11 15.19
N LEU A 17 -18.67 32.13 16.04
CA LEU A 17 -18.31 30.78 15.61
C LEU A 17 -19.49 30.07 14.92
N THR A 18 -20.70 30.21 15.47
CA THR A 18 -21.90 29.63 14.87
C THR A 18 -22.16 30.28 13.52
N PHE A 19 -22.09 31.61 13.42
CA PHE A 19 -22.28 32.32 12.15
C PHE A 19 -21.22 31.97 11.10
N ALA A 20 -19.96 31.84 11.49
CA ALA A 20 -18.88 31.43 10.58
C ALA A 20 -19.11 29.99 10.06
N PHE A 21 -19.59 29.08 10.91
CA PHE A 21 -19.88 27.71 10.50
C PHE A 21 -21.09 27.64 9.55
N THR A 22 -22.19 28.35 9.86
CA THR A 22 -23.36 28.37 8.97
C THR A 22 -23.05 29.05 7.64
N LEU A 23 -22.27 30.14 7.64
CA LEU A 23 -21.87 30.84 6.41
C LEU A 23 -20.93 29.98 5.55
N SER A 24 -20.05 29.19 6.17
CA SER A 24 -19.17 28.24 5.46
C SER A 24 -19.98 27.13 4.78
N VAL A 25 -20.99 26.59 5.46
CA VAL A 25 -21.89 25.56 4.91
C VAL A 25 -22.76 26.13 3.78
N ILE A 26 -23.26 27.36 3.92
CA ILE A 26 -24.06 28.03 2.87
C ILE A 26 -23.19 28.34 1.64
N ILE A 27 -21.98 28.85 1.83
CA ILE A 27 -21.05 29.12 0.72
C ILE A 27 -20.66 27.81 0.02
N LEU A 28 -20.36 26.72 0.75
CA LEU A 28 -20.11 25.41 0.13
C LEU A 28 -21.32 24.90 -0.67
N SER A 29 -22.54 25.10 -0.17
CA SER A 29 -23.76 24.67 -0.87
C SER A 29 -24.11 25.52 -2.09
N ALA A 30 -23.65 26.78 -2.14
CA ALA A 30 -23.90 27.70 -3.26
C ALA A 30 -22.90 27.50 -4.43
N PHE A 31 -21.75 26.86 -4.18
CA PHE A 31 -20.75 26.57 -5.21
C PHE A 31 -20.73 25.10 -5.66
N LEU A 32 -21.58 24.25 -5.08
CA LEU A 32 -21.79 22.89 -5.57
C LEU A 32 -22.89 22.90 -6.65
N PRO A 33 -22.58 22.52 -7.90
CA PRO A 33 -23.60 22.34 -8.92
C PRO A 33 -24.63 21.32 -8.42
N SER A 34 -25.92 21.63 -8.52
CA SER A 34 -27.01 20.68 -8.36
C SER A 34 -26.94 19.64 -9.47
N GLY A 35 -26.10 18.63 -9.27
CA GLY A 35 -25.64 17.71 -10.30
C GLY A 35 -25.77 16.24 -9.92
N SER A 36 -26.98 15.81 -9.57
CA SER A 36 -27.38 14.38 -9.46
C SER A 36 -27.40 13.65 -10.83
N GLN A 37 -26.71 14.15 -11.85
CA GLN A 37 -26.70 13.57 -13.20
C GLN A 37 -25.30 13.22 -13.74
N TYR A 38 -24.22 13.47 -12.99
CA TYR A 38 -22.85 13.21 -13.48
C TYR A 38 -22.27 11.82 -13.14
N TRP A 39 -22.99 10.99 -12.38
CA TRP A 39 -22.46 9.70 -11.90
C TRP A 39 -23.02 8.47 -12.61
N ALA A 40 -23.88 8.63 -13.63
CA ALA A 40 -24.62 7.52 -14.22
C ALA A 40 -24.13 7.01 -15.59
N ASN A 41 -23.17 7.67 -16.27
CA ASN A 41 -22.88 7.35 -17.69
C ASN A 41 -21.40 7.12 -18.09
N ASN A 42 -20.43 7.10 -17.18
CA ASN A 42 -19.00 6.99 -17.54
C ASN A 42 -18.38 5.58 -17.52
N ASP A 43 -19.16 4.52 -17.22
CA ASP A 43 -18.61 3.16 -17.13
C ASP A 43 -18.14 2.58 -18.48
N SER A 44 -18.69 3.07 -19.61
CA SER A 44 -18.32 2.53 -20.94
C SER A 44 -17.04 3.14 -21.54
N ASP A 45 -16.59 4.30 -21.06
CA ASP A 45 -15.41 5.00 -21.60
C ASP A 45 -14.12 4.71 -20.81
N LEU A 46 -14.20 4.39 -19.51
CA LEU A 46 -13.03 3.93 -18.74
C LEU A 46 -12.55 2.54 -19.16
N LEU A 47 -13.44 1.71 -19.71
CA LEU A 47 -13.10 0.40 -20.30
C LEU A 47 -12.49 0.50 -21.72
N ARG A 48 -12.43 1.72 -22.31
CA ARG A 48 -11.76 1.98 -23.60
C ARG A 48 -10.37 2.60 -23.45
N MET A 49 -9.84 2.70 -22.23
CA MET A 49 -8.41 2.95 -22.05
C MET A 49 -7.64 1.74 -22.59
N ARG A 50 -7.01 1.96 -23.75
CA ARG A 50 -6.22 0.97 -24.50
C ARG A 50 -5.45 0.09 -23.53
N ALA A 51 -5.72 -1.22 -23.54
CA ALA A 51 -4.85 -2.20 -22.93
C ALA A 51 -3.39 -1.86 -23.35
N PRO A 52 -2.41 -1.95 -22.43
CA PRO A 52 -1.01 -1.82 -22.79
C PRO A 52 -0.77 -2.68 -24.04
N ARG A 53 -0.19 -2.06 -25.09
CA ARG A 53 0.22 -2.77 -26.31
C ARG A 53 0.88 -4.07 -25.89
N ASP A 54 0.48 -5.18 -26.53
CA ASP A 54 1.10 -6.49 -26.42
C ASP A 54 2.54 -6.38 -25.93
N MET A 55 2.76 -6.75 -24.66
CA MET A 55 4.10 -7.08 -24.20
C MET A 55 4.45 -8.39 -24.91
N GLY A 56 4.91 -8.23 -26.15
CA GLY A 56 5.25 -9.33 -27.05
C GLY A 56 6.08 -10.36 -26.29
N THR A 57 5.72 -11.62 -26.48
CA THR A 57 6.44 -12.77 -25.96
C THR A 57 7.92 -12.62 -26.32
N ALA A 58 8.70 -12.23 -25.33
CA ALA A 58 10.08 -11.83 -25.52
C ALA A 58 10.88 -12.98 -26.14
N SER A 59 11.49 -12.69 -27.28
CA SER A 59 12.54 -13.48 -27.92
C SER A 59 13.55 -13.98 -26.89
N THR A 60 13.81 -15.30 -26.88
CA THR A 60 14.64 -16.04 -25.93
C THR A 60 16.15 -15.77 -26.04
N LYS A 61 16.59 -14.63 -26.59
CA LYS A 61 18.02 -14.40 -26.90
C LYS A 61 18.70 -13.21 -26.22
N ASP A 62 17.98 -12.33 -25.54
CA ASP A 62 18.60 -11.33 -24.68
C ASP A 62 18.34 -11.70 -23.22
N ASN A 63 19.19 -12.57 -22.67
CA ASN A 63 19.24 -12.87 -21.24
C ASN A 63 19.85 -11.67 -20.50
N VAL A 64 19.19 -10.51 -20.62
CA VAL A 64 19.47 -9.31 -19.85
C VAL A 64 19.40 -9.70 -18.38
N ASP A 65 20.32 -9.20 -17.56
CA ASP A 65 20.33 -9.36 -16.10
C ASP A 65 18.99 -8.90 -15.51
N GLN A 66 18.01 -9.81 -15.46
CA GLN A 66 16.75 -9.57 -14.76
C GLN A 66 17.00 -9.79 -13.27
N PRO A 67 16.52 -8.89 -12.40
CA PRO A 67 16.59 -9.09 -10.97
C PRO A 67 15.76 -10.32 -10.58
N ARG A 68 16.26 -11.08 -9.62
CA ARG A 68 15.50 -12.16 -9.00
C ARG A 68 14.54 -11.54 -7.99
N LEU A 69 13.25 -11.85 -8.10
CA LEU A 69 12.21 -11.31 -7.23
C LEU A 69 11.40 -12.46 -6.61
N ILE A 70 11.13 -12.37 -5.31
CA ILE A 70 10.09 -13.12 -4.61
C ILE A 70 9.16 -12.11 -3.94
N VAL A 71 7.85 -12.25 -4.11
CA VAL A 71 6.85 -11.43 -3.44
C VAL A 71 6.26 -12.18 -2.26
N VAL A 72 6.12 -11.52 -1.12
CA VAL A 72 5.60 -12.09 0.11
C VAL A 72 4.26 -11.47 0.47
N ALA A 73 3.37 -12.26 1.05
CA ALA A 73 2.11 -11.76 1.58
C ALA A 73 1.65 -12.55 2.82
N PRO A 74 1.39 -11.88 3.96
CA PRO A 74 0.65 -12.45 5.06
C PRO A 74 -0.84 -12.49 4.70
N THR A 75 -1.51 -13.61 5.00
CA THR A 75 -2.91 -13.84 4.62
C THR A 75 -3.73 -14.40 5.78
N PHE A 76 -5.02 -14.05 5.79
CA PHE A 76 -6.02 -14.60 6.71
C PHE A 76 -7.40 -14.46 6.07
N TYR A 77 -8.13 -15.57 6.06
CA TYR A 77 -9.51 -15.67 5.59
C TYR A 77 -10.27 -16.55 6.57
N SER A 78 -11.49 -16.14 6.96
CA SER A 78 -12.35 -16.95 7.82
C SER A 78 -13.00 -18.11 7.04
N ASP A 79 -13.33 -17.90 5.76
CA ASP A 79 -13.85 -18.95 4.88
C ASP A 79 -13.52 -18.75 3.38
N THR A 80 -13.91 -19.71 2.56
CA THR A 80 -13.63 -19.75 1.11
C THR A 80 -14.63 -18.98 0.25
N SER A 81 -15.64 -18.35 0.83
CA SER A 81 -16.66 -17.55 0.15
C SER A 81 -16.39 -16.05 0.21
N GLU A 82 -15.49 -15.61 1.10
CA GLU A 82 -15.12 -14.21 1.24
C GLU A 82 -14.55 -13.60 -0.04
N THR A 83 -14.97 -12.37 -0.36
CA THR A 83 -14.45 -11.58 -1.48
C THR A 83 -12.92 -11.53 -1.48
N ARG A 84 -12.30 -11.32 -0.31
CA ARG A 84 -10.84 -11.22 -0.18
C ARG A 84 -10.13 -12.55 -0.47
N TYR A 85 -10.75 -13.69 -0.15
CA TYR A 85 -10.19 -15.01 -0.51
C TYR A 85 -10.28 -15.24 -2.01
N LEU A 86 -11.42 -14.91 -2.63
CA LEU A 86 -11.59 -15.02 -4.09
C LEU A 86 -10.58 -14.15 -4.85
N LEU A 87 -10.31 -12.94 -4.36
CA LEU A 87 -9.24 -12.09 -4.89
C LEU A 87 -7.85 -12.66 -4.61
N GLY A 88 -7.65 -13.35 -3.48
CA GLY A 88 -6.44 -14.10 -3.20
C GLY A 88 -6.16 -15.21 -4.22
N LEU A 89 -7.19 -15.96 -4.62
CA LEU A 89 -7.10 -16.95 -5.69
C LEU A 89 -6.75 -16.29 -7.03
N GLU A 90 -7.41 -15.18 -7.36
CA GLU A 90 -7.13 -14.42 -8.57
C GLU A 90 -5.70 -13.89 -8.59
N ALA A 91 -5.20 -13.37 -7.46
CA ALA A 91 -3.82 -12.93 -7.30
C ALA A 91 -2.83 -14.07 -7.56
N CYS A 92 -3.08 -15.27 -7.01
CA CYS A 92 -2.25 -16.44 -7.24
C CYS A 92 -2.23 -16.86 -8.72
N GLN A 93 -3.38 -16.83 -9.40
CA GLN A 93 -3.46 -17.08 -10.84
C GLN A 93 -2.67 -16.06 -11.64
N LYS A 94 -2.78 -14.77 -11.30
CA LYS A 94 -1.99 -13.71 -11.94
C LYS A 94 -0.50 -13.85 -11.67
N ALA A 95 -0.10 -14.33 -10.50
CA ALA A 95 1.30 -14.62 -10.20
C ALA A 95 1.86 -15.66 -11.19
N ALA A 96 1.13 -16.75 -11.43
CA ALA A 96 1.50 -17.74 -12.43
C ALA A 96 1.50 -17.19 -13.87
N GLU A 97 0.50 -16.37 -14.23
CA GLU A 97 0.40 -15.73 -15.55
C GLU A 97 1.59 -14.82 -15.85
N TYR A 98 2.04 -14.03 -14.87
CA TYR A 98 3.14 -13.07 -15.03
C TYR A 98 4.51 -13.61 -14.60
N GLY A 99 4.58 -14.89 -14.22
CA GLY A 99 5.81 -15.53 -13.77
C GLY A 99 6.39 -14.90 -12.51
N VAL A 100 5.55 -14.42 -11.60
CA VAL A 100 5.94 -13.81 -10.33
C VAL A 100 5.82 -14.86 -9.23
N GLU A 101 6.90 -15.07 -8.49
CA GLU A 101 6.91 -16.05 -7.41
C GLU A 101 6.43 -15.46 -6.10
N PHE A 102 5.53 -16.18 -5.43
CA PHE A 102 4.89 -15.78 -4.18
C PHE A 102 5.26 -16.75 -3.05
N ILE A 103 5.57 -16.18 -1.89
CA ILE A 103 5.56 -16.90 -0.60
C ILE A 103 4.47 -16.29 0.26
N LEU A 104 3.44 -17.10 0.55
CA LEU A 104 2.31 -16.72 1.37
C LEU A 104 2.48 -17.33 2.77
N VAL A 105 2.35 -16.51 3.81
CA VAL A 105 2.23 -17.00 5.19
C VAL A 105 0.78 -16.82 5.63
N ASP A 106 0.08 -17.93 5.82
CA ASP A 106 -1.37 -17.99 6.02
C ASP A 106 -1.73 -18.37 7.46
N ALA A 107 -2.55 -17.53 8.07
CA ALA A 107 -3.07 -17.70 9.42
C ALA A 107 -4.49 -18.28 9.45
N SER A 108 -5.06 -18.62 8.30
CA SER A 108 -6.45 -19.06 8.17
C SER A 108 -6.69 -20.40 8.89
N PRO A 109 -7.90 -20.66 9.40
CA PRO A 109 -8.17 -21.88 10.17
C PRO A 109 -8.20 -23.13 9.29
N SER A 110 -8.52 -23.01 8.00
CA SER A 110 -8.77 -24.14 7.11
C SER A 110 -7.59 -24.49 6.22
N GLN A 111 -7.25 -25.79 6.10
CA GLN A 111 -6.28 -26.27 5.13
C GLN A 111 -6.76 -26.10 3.68
N ASN A 112 -8.08 -26.07 3.45
CA ASN A 112 -8.64 -25.88 2.11
C ASN A 112 -8.32 -24.50 1.54
N ILE A 113 -8.22 -23.48 2.39
CA ILE A 113 -7.82 -22.11 1.98
C ILE A 113 -6.39 -22.13 1.44
N ARG A 114 -5.45 -22.73 2.18
CA ARG A 114 -4.04 -22.85 1.76
C ARG A 114 -3.89 -23.66 0.49
N ASN A 115 -4.55 -24.81 0.42
CA ASN A 115 -4.53 -25.67 -0.77
C ASN A 115 -5.13 -24.94 -1.98
N GLY A 116 -6.19 -24.15 -1.78
CA GLY A 116 -6.82 -23.35 -2.83
C GLY A 116 -5.86 -22.30 -3.40
N LEU A 117 -5.21 -21.52 -2.52
CA LEU A 117 -4.21 -20.52 -2.92
C LEU A 117 -3.03 -21.14 -3.67
N GLU A 118 -2.46 -22.24 -3.15
CA GLU A 118 -1.35 -22.94 -3.79
C GLU A 118 -1.74 -23.54 -5.14
N HIS A 119 -2.94 -24.14 -5.24
CA HIS A 119 -3.45 -24.69 -6.49
C HIS A 119 -3.70 -23.60 -7.54
N ALA A 120 -4.27 -22.46 -7.13
CA ALA A 120 -4.51 -21.31 -8.00
C ALA A 120 -3.21 -20.72 -8.57
N GLY A 121 -2.08 -20.88 -7.86
CA GLY A 121 -0.76 -20.45 -8.27
C GLY A 121 -0.02 -21.35 -9.26
N ARG A 122 -0.68 -22.36 -9.84
CA ARG A 122 -0.05 -23.28 -10.80
C ARG A 122 -0.29 -22.83 -12.23
N SER A 123 0.76 -22.90 -13.07
CA SER A 123 0.63 -22.73 -14.51
C SER A 123 0.04 -23.98 -15.18
N GLY A 124 -0.33 -23.85 -16.46
CA GLY A 124 -0.92 -24.93 -17.25
C GLY A 124 -0.01 -26.17 -17.43
N ASP A 125 1.30 -26.03 -17.25
CA ASP A 125 2.29 -27.12 -17.27
C ASP A 125 2.56 -27.71 -15.86
N GLY A 126 1.87 -27.22 -14.83
CA GLY A 126 1.97 -27.70 -13.46
C GLY A 126 3.09 -27.08 -12.62
N ARG A 127 3.89 -26.14 -13.16
CA ARG A 127 4.85 -25.39 -12.36
C ARG A 127 4.12 -24.54 -11.31
N SER A 128 4.62 -24.57 -10.07
CA SER A 128 4.08 -23.72 -8.99
C SER A 128 4.81 -22.39 -8.95
N PHE A 129 4.04 -21.30 -8.91
CA PHE A 129 4.53 -19.94 -8.66
C PHE A 129 4.17 -19.45 -7.26
N VAL A 130 3.37 -20.22 -6.52
CA VAL A 130 2.92 -19.84 -5.17
C VAL A 130 3.31 -20.96 -4.22
N ARG A 131 3.96 -20.59 -3.11
CA ARG A 131 4.20 -21.45 -1.96
C ARG A 131 3.40 -20.92 -0.78
N VAL A 132 2.59 -21.76 -0.15
CA VAL A 132 1.78 -21.37 1.00
C VAL A 132 2.26 -22.08 2.25
N VAL A 133 2.67 -21.30 3.25
CA VAL A 133 3.15 -21.77 4.54
C VAL A 133 2.13 -21.40 5.62
N ARG A 134 1.83 -22.33 6.52
CA ARG A 134 1.00 -22.01 7.69
C ARG A 134 1.82 -21.15 8.66
N GLN A 135 1.26 -20.02 9.10
CA GLN A 135 1.89 -19.16 10.10
C GLN A 135 2.23 -19.99 11.35
N SER A 136 3.50 -19.93 11.75
CA SER A 136 4.01 -20.67 12.92
C SER A 136 4.32 -19.75 14.10
N TYR A 137 4.65 -18.49 13.84
CA TYR A 137 4.92 -17.50 14.89
C TYR A 137 3.63 -16.88 15.45
N LYS A 138 3.58 -16.71 16.77
CA LYS A 138 2.49 -15.98 17.43
C LYS A 138 2.57 -14.50 17.07
N GLY A 139 1.44 -13.91 16.67
CA GLY A 139 1.32 -12.49 16.36
C GLY A 139 0.25 -12.25 15.30
N LYS A 140 0.16 -11.01 14.83
CA LYS A 140 -0.77 -10.58 13.78
C LYS A 140 -0.03 -10.49 12.44
N LYS A 141 -0.35 -9.46 11.65
CA LYS A 141 0.21 -9.22 10.32
C LYS A 141 1.73 -9.06 10.36
N GLY A 142 2.27 -8.39 11.38
CA GLY A 142 3.71 -8.17 11.53
C GLY A 142 4.51 -9.47 11.66
N ALA A 143 4.11 -10.36 12.58
CA ALA A 143 4.75 -11.66 12.75
C ALA A 143 4.71 -12.51 11.46
N ALA A 144 3.55 -12.57 10.79
CA ALA A 144 3.41 -13.30 9.54
C ALA A 144 4.26 -12.69 8.40
N LEU A 145 4.38 -11.36 8.35
CA LEU A 145 5.25 -10.67 7.39
C LEU A 145 6.72 -11.01 7.63
N ARG A 146 7.19 -10.96 8.88
CA ARG A 146 8.56 -11.34 9.23
C ARG A 146 8.86 -12.80 8.85
N GLU A 147 7.92 -13.70 9.14
CA GLU A 147 8.04 -15.12 8.76
C GLU A 147 8.13 -15.28 7.24
N ALA A 148 7.31 -14.58 6.46
CA ALA A 148 7.33 -14.66 5.01
C ALA A 148 8.64 -14.09 4.42
N ILE A 149 9.14 -12.98 4.98
CA ILE A 149 10.44 -12.39 4.60
C ILE A 149 11.58 -13.36 4.92
N ALA A 150 11.54 -14.06 6.06
CA ALA A 150 12.57 -15.05 6.40
C ALA A 150 12.65 -16.17 5.37
N TYR A 151 11.51 -16.75 4.96
CA TYR A 151 11.47 -17.75 3.90
C TYR A 151 12.01 -17.21 2.57
N ALA A 152 11.66 -15.97 2.19
CA ALA A 152 12.15 -15.36 0.96
C ALA A 152 13.68 -15.10 1.02
N VAL A 153 14.21 -14.70 2.18
CA VAL A 153 15.66 -14.51 2.38
C VAL A 153 16.41 -15.83 2.20
N ASP A 154 15.91 -16.92 2.78
CA ASP A 154 16.55 -18.23 2.66
C ASP A 154 16.58 -18.69 1.20
N GLU A 155 15.46 -18.57 0.49
CA GLU A 155 15.35 -18.96 -0.92
C GLU A 155 16.23 -18.10 -1.86
N LEU A 156 16.31 -16.79 -1.60
CA LEU A 156 17.15 -15.88 -2.39
C LEU A 156 18.66 -16.04 -2.11
N ARG A 157 19.05 -16.56 -0.93
CA ARG A 157 20.47 -16.75 -0.56
C ARG A 157 21.09 -18.00 -1.16
N GLU A 158 20.31 -19.04 -1.40
CA GLU A 158 20.80 -20.30 -1.98
C GLU A 158 21.32 -20.09 -3.42
N GLU A 159 20.81 -19.10 -4.13
CA GLU A 159 21.29 -18.69 -5.44
C GLU A 159 22.55 -17.80 -5.31
N ASN A 160 23.72 -18.44 -5.25
CA ASN A 160 25.09 -17.86 -5.12
C ASN A 160 25.54 -16.88 -6.24
N ASN A 161 24.63 -16.16 -6.89
CA ASN A 161 24.87 -15.39 -8.12
C ASN A 161 24.84 -13.88 -7.89
N LYS A 162 25.66 -13.17 -8.68
CA LYS A 162 25.85 -11.70 -8.71
C LYS A 162 24.60 -10.89 -9.13
N LYS A 163 23.41 -11.48 -9.11
CA LYS A 163 22.17 -10.82 -9.53
C LYS A 163 21.59 -9.99 -8.39
N THR A 164 20.99 -8.86 -8.72
CA THR A 164 20.15 -8.13 -7.78
C THR A 164 18.98 -9.01 -7.36
N THR A 165 18.83 -9.22 -6.06
CA THR A 165 17.78 -10.03 -5.43
C THR A 165 16.86 -9.14 -4.62
N MET A 166 15.56 -9.24 -4.87
CA MET A 166 14.55 -8.36 -4.29
C MET A 166 13.45 -9.16 -3.60
N ILE A 167 12.90 -8.58 -2.54
CA ILE A 167 11.68 -9.03 -1.90
C ILE A 167 10.61 -7.98 -2.15
N GLY A 168 9.48 -8.38 -2.71
CA GLY A 168 8.26 -7.57 -2.78
C GLY A 168 7.33 -7.91 -1.62
N PHE A 169 6.60 -6.96 -1.08
CA PHE A 169 5.46 -7.19 -0.19
C PHE A 169 4.19 -6.75 -0.90
N GLN A 170 3.10 -7.52 -0.77
CA GLN A 170 1.80 -7.18 -1.32
C GLN A 170 0.64 -7.66 -0.43
N GLU A 171 -0.46 -6.90 -0.43
CA GLU A 171 -1.78 -7.37 0.01
C GLU A 171 -2.53 -8.01 -1.18
N LEU A 172 -3.02 -9.25 -1.03
CA LEU A 172 -3.55 -10.03 -2.16
C LEU A 172 -4.81 -9.44 -2.80
N GLU A 173 -5.57 -8.59 -2.11
CA GLU A 173 -6.69 -7.87 -2.73
C GLU A 173 -6.24 -6.87 -3.82
N LYS A 174 -4.95 -6.53 -3.90
CA LYS A 174 -4.39 -5.60 -4.89
C LYS A 174 -3.97 -6.29 -6.20
N VAL A 175 -4.81 -7.18 -6.73
CA VAL A 175 -4.51 -8.06 -7.88
C VAL A 175 -3.82 -7.35 -9.06
N ASP A 176 -4.23 -6.12 -9.38
CA ASP A 176 -3.69 -5.36 -10.52
C ASP A 176 -2.20 -4.99 -10.39
N VAL A 177 -1.62 -5.00 -9.18
CA VAL A 177 -0.18 -4.72 -8.98
C VAL A 177 0.71 -5.82 -9.58
N ILE A 178 0.20 -7.06 -9.69
CA ILE A 178 1.02 -8.24 -9.91
C ILE A 178 1.76 -8.19 -11.26
N LYS A 179 1.12 -7.66 -12.30
CA LYS A 179 1.73 -7.48 -13.64
C LYS A 179 2.90 -6.50 -13.66
N TYR A 180 3.09 -5.69 -12.62
CA TYR A 180 4.15 -4.68 -12.56
C TYR A 180 5.36 -5.12 -11.74
N TRP A 181 5.31 -6.23 -11.01
CA TRP A 181 6.39 -6.63 -10.09
C TRP A 181 7.76 -6.77 -10.75
N ASN A 182 7.81 -7.41 -11.93
CA ASN A 182 9.06 -7.53 -12.69
C ASN A 182 9.60 -6.16 -13.12
N SER A 183 8.73 -5.24 -13.55
CA SER A 183 9.11 -3.87 -13.90
C SER A 183 9.57 -3.05 -12.69
N ILE A 184 8.94 -3.23 -11.52
CA ILE A 184 9.33 -2.60 -10.25
C ILE A 184 10.73 -3.06 -9.84
N ALA A 185 10.99 -4.37 -9.87
CA ALA A 185 12.31 -4.91 -9.54
C ALA A 185 13.37 -4.42 -10.53
N LYS A 186 13.05 -4.43 -11.84
CA LYS A 186 13.94 -3.90 -12.87
C LYS A 186 14.27 -2.42 -12.64
N HIS A 187 13.27 -1.61 -12.29
CA HIS A 187 13.46 -0.21 -11.93
C HIS A 187 14.39 -0.03 -10.72
N ALA A 188 14.27 -0.88 -9.70
CA ALA A 188 15.17 -0.83 -8.54
C ALA A 188 16.63 -1.02 -8.97
N MET A 189 16.91 -2.02 -9.81
CA MET A 189 18.23 -2.30 -10.35
C MET A 189 18.76 -1.14 -11.20
N GLU A 190 17.98 -0.65 -12.16
CA GLU A 190 18.37 0.44 -13.07
C GLU A 190 18.63 1.76 -12.31
N SER A 191 17.80 2.06 -11.31
CA SER A 191 17.93 3.28 -10.49
C SER A 191 18.90 3.14 -9.32
N LYS A 192 19.44 1.93 -9.09
CA LYS A 192 20.24 1.56 -7.89
C LYS A 192 19.51 1.92 -6.59
N ALA A 193 18.20 1.71 -6.55
CA ALA A 193 17.37 1.92 -5.37
C ALA A 193 17.38 0.66 -4.50
N GLY A 194 17.55 0.84 -3.19
CA GLY A 194 17.41 -0.25 -2.23
C GLY A 194 15.95 -0.53 -1.89
N ILE A 195 15.07 0.47 -2.04
CA ILE A 195 13.62 0.35 -1.80
C ILE A 195 12.87 1.05 -2.94
N VAL A 196 11.84 0.40 -3.48
CA VAL A 196 10.93 0.95 -4.47
C VAL A 196 9.50 0.84 -3.99
N VAL A 197 8.79 1.97 -3.95
CA VAL A 197 7.38 2.05 -3.58
C VAL A 197 6.55 2.30 -4.83
N PRO A 198 5.67 1.38 -5.24
CA PRO A 198 4.75 1.63 -6.33
C PRO A 198 3.85 2.82 -5.98
N ARG A 199 3.78 3.82 -6.87
CA ARG A 199 2.94 5.01 -6.69
C ARG A 199 1.72 4.89 -7.58
N ARG A 200 0.53 5.00 -7.00
CA ARG A 200 -0.70 4.96 -7.77
C ARG A 200 -0.89 6.27 -8.52
N GLU A 201 -1.20 6.19 -9.79
CA GLU A 201 -1.63 7.36 -10.56
C GLU A 201 -2.96 7.90 -10.02
N ASP A 202 -3.04 9.21 -9.76
CA ASP A 202 -4.19 9.85 -9.10
C ASP A 202 -5.51 9.62 -9.85
N LEU A 203 -5.47 9.63 -11.18
CA LEU A 203 -6.64 9.39 -12.02
C LEU A 203 -7.29 8.03 -11.72
N HIS A 204 -6.49 6.96 -11.72
CA HIS A 204 -6.96 5.60 -11.47
C HIS A 204 -7.29 5.37 -9.99
N PHE A 205 -6.51 5.97 -9.09
CA PHE A 205 -6.75 5.91 -7.66
C PHE A 205 -8.12 6.52 -7.31
N ARG A 206 -8.37 7.77 -7.72
CA ARG A 206 -9.62 8.48 -7.45
C ARG A 206 -10.84 7.75 -8.02
N ALA A 207 -10.70 7.18 -9.23
CA ALA A 207 -11.82 6.52 -9.89
C ALA A 207 -12.19 5.17 -9.25
N SER A 208 -11.18 4.36 -8.88
CA SER A 208 -11.39 2.95 -8.55
C SER A 208 -11.51 2.63 -7.06
N TYR A 209 -11.03 3.49 -6.16
CA TYR A 209 -11.14 3.24 -4.71
C TYR A 209 -12.46 3.72 -4.12
N PRO A 210 -12.84 3.20 -2.93
CA PRO A 210 -13.80 3.85 -2.04
C PRO A 210 -13.39 5.30 -1.78
N ILE A 211 -14.33 6.23 -1.87
CA ILE A 211 -14.07 7.67 -1.73
C ILE A 211 -13.42 8.03 -0.38
N GLU A 212 -13.81 7.36 0.71
CA GLU A 212 -13.25 7.60 2.04
C GLU A 212 -11.81 7.09 2.14
N GLN A 213 -11.50 5.97 1.48
CA GLN A 213 -10.14 5.47 1.40
C GLN A 213 -9.26 6.39 0.54
N TYR A 214 -9.76 6.87 -0.61
CA TYR A 214 -9.02 7.83 -1.44
C TYR A 214 -8.64 9.08 -0.64
N HIS A 215 -9.60 9.73 0.02
CA HIS A 215 -9.34 10.97 0.75
C HIS A 215 -8.43 10.76 1.98
N SER A 216 -8.66 9.71 2.76
CA SER A 216 -7.85 9.44 3.95
C SER A 216 -6.39 9.13 3.60
N GLU A 217 -6.16 8.34 2.55
CA GLU A 217 -4.81 7.99 2.12
C GLU A 217 -4.10 9.15 1.40
N GLN A 218 -4.81 9.96 0.60
CA GLN A 218 -4.25 11.20 0.04
C GLN A 218 -3.79 12.15 1.13
N PHE A 219 -4.61 12.37 2.16
CA PHE A 219 -4.24 13.20 3.30
C PHE A 219 -3.03 12.63 4.05
N GLY A 220 -3.02 11.31 4.32
CA GLY A 220 -1.89 10.64 4.97
C GLY A 220 -0.60 10.76 4.16
N ASN A 221 -0.66 10.59 2.84
CA ASN A 221 0.48 10.76 1.94
C ASN A 221 1.00 12.21 1.99
N MET A 222 0.13 13.21 1.87
CA MET A 222 0.51 14.62 1.96
C MET A 222 1.18 14.96 3.29
N TYR A 223 0.66 14.43 4.39
CA TYR A 223 1.21 14.64 5.72
C TYR A 223 2.61 14.02 5.88
N LEU A 224 2.76 12.74 5.54
CA LEU A 224 4.03 12.02 5.67
C LEU A 224 5.08 12.56 4.69
N ASP A 225 4.70 12.97 3.47
CA ASP A 225 5.60 13.65 2.54
C ASP A 225 6.10 14.98 3.10
N SER A 226 5.24 15.76 3.74
CA SER A 226 5.62 17.04 4.36
C SER A 226 6.63 16.84 5.49
N LEU A 227 6.53 15.74 6.23
CA LEU A 227 7.52 15.35 7.24
C LEU A 227 8.80 14.81 6.60
N GLY A 228 8.69 13.89 5.63
CA GLY A 228 9.82 13.25 4.95
C GLY A 228 10.73 14.26 4.26
N LYS A 229 10.17 15.30 3.63
CA LYS A 229 10.93 16.41 3.03
C LYS A 229 11.89 17.10 4.01
N LYS A 230 11.54 17.16 5.31
CA LYS A 230 12.40 17.79 6.34
C LYS A 230 13.69 17.02 6.61
N ILE A 231 13.71 15.73 6.28
CA ILE A 231 14.89 14.85 6.44
C ILE A 231 15.45 14.40 5.08
N GLY A 232 15.03 15.00 3.97
CA GLY A 232 15.48 14.65 2.63
C GLY A 232 14.91 13.34 2.06
N LEU A 233 13.88 12.77 2.69
CA LEU A 233 13.21 11.58 2.18
C LEU A 233 12.33 11.96 0.98
N PRO A 234 12.40 11.24 -0.15
CA PRO A 234 11.62 11.56 -1.34
C PRO A 234 10.12 11.41 -1.10
N SER A 235 9.30 12.12 -1.89
CA SER A 235 7.86 11.87 -1.90
C SER A 235 7.57 10.45 -2.40
N ILE A 236 6.69 9.73 -1.72
CA ILE A 236 6.30 8.35 -2.05
C ILE A 236 4.81 8.14 -1.73
N ASP A 237 4.21 7.06 -2.23
CA ASP A 237 2.83 6.69 -1.87
C ASP A 237 2.83 5.85 -0.58
N TRP A 238 3.01 6.53 0.56
CA TRP A 238 3.16 5.91 1.89
C TRP A 238 2.07 4.92 2.27
N LEU A 239 0.83 5.21 1.88
CA LEU A 239 -0.32 4.37 2.21
C LEU A 239 -0.65 3.34 1.12
N ASN A 240 0.14 3.26 0.05
CA ASN A 240 0.07 2.13 -0.86
C ASN A 240 0.89 0.96 -0.29
N GLY A 241 0.22 0.04 0.40
CA GLY A 241 0.84 -1.12 1.05
C GLY A 241 1.99 -1.82 0.30
N PRO A 242 1.93 -2.09 -1.02
CA PRO A 242 3.01 -2.73 -1.74
C PRO A 242 4.35 -2.00 -1.67
N VAL A 243 5.45 -2.76 -1.53
CA VAL A 243 6.82 -2.24 -1.54
C VAL A 243 7.78 -3.32 -2.03
N ALA A 244 8.82 -2.95 -2.78
CA ALA A 244 9.95 -3.83 -3.05
C ALA A 244 11.20 -3.32 -2.32
N PHE A 245 12.02 -4.21 -1.79
CA PHE A 245 13.30 -3.87 -1.18
C PHE A 245 14.37 -4.92 -1.48
N ASP A 246 15.62 -4.48 -1.49
CA ASP A 246 16.78 -5.34 -1.71
C ASP A 246 16.93 -6.32 -0.53
N VAL A 247 17.25 -7.59 -0.82
CA VAL A 247 17.33 -8.64 0.21
C VAL A 247 18.33 -8.29 1.33
N SER A 248 19.37 -7.49 1.05
CA SER A 248 20.34 -7.05 2.05
C SER A 248 19.73 -6.15 3.13
N LEU A 249 18.55 -5.58 2.87
CA LEU A 249 17.80 -4.76 3.80
C LEU A 249 16.82 -5.55 4.66
N ALA A 250 16.61 -6.84 4.39
CA ALA A 250 15.60 -7.67 5.07
C ALA A 250 15.69 -7.65 6.60
N ASN A 251 16.90 -7.56 7.17
CA ASN A 251 17.08 -7.48 8.62
C ASN A 251 16.32 -6.29 9.26
N ALA A 252 16.11 -5.18 8.54
CA ALA A 252 15.33 -4.06 9.07
C ALA A 252 13.86 -4.44 9.34
N TRP A 253 13.30 -5.36 8.54
CA TRP A 253 11.95 -5.91 8.78
C TRP A 253 11.99 -7.05 9.80
N LEU A 254 12.97 -7.94 9.72
CA LEU A 254 13.08 -9.11 10.60
C LEU A 254 13.28 -8.71 12.07
N GLU A 255 13.99 -7.62 12.34
CA GLU A 255 14.27 -7.13 13.70
C GLU A 255 13.17 -6.19 14.24
N PHE A 256 12.25 -5.72 13.39
CA PHE A 256 11.23 -4.77 13.79
C PHE A 256 9.97 -5.48 14.30
N ASP A 257 9.68 -5.32 15.60
CA ASP A 257 8.56 -5.96 16.30
C ASP A 257 7.22 -5.21 16.15
N GLY A 258 7.02 -4.52 15.02
CA GLY A 258 5.72 -3.95 14.69
C GLY A 258 4.71 -5.02 14.30
N GLU A 259 3.42 -4.75 14.52
CA GLU A 259 2.36 -5.76 14.36
C GLU A 259 1.29 -5.38 13.32
N LEU A 260 1.24 -4.10 12.91
CA LEU A 260 0.18 -3.55 12.04
C LEU A 260 0.79 -2.90 10.79
N TRP A 261 0.43 -1.65 10.50
CA TRP A 261 0.93 -0.90 9.35
C TRP A 261 2.36 -0.40 9.53
N ASP A 262 2.78 -0.22 10.79
CA ASP A 262 4.14 0.09 11.18
C ASP A 262 5.13 -0.98 10.69
N ALA A 263 4.74 -2.26 10.74
CA ALA A 263 5.56 -3.38 10.27
C ALA A 263 5.98 -3.26 8.79
N GLN A 264 5.25 -2.49 7.99
CA GLN A 264 5.57 -2.23 6.59
C GLN A 264 6.44 -0.96 6.44
N ILE A 265 6.08 0.13 7.13
CA ILE A 265 6.60 1.47 6.84
C ILE A 265 7.80 1.84 7.70
N VAL A 266 7.82 1.49 8.99
CA VAL A 266 8.91 1.87 9.91
C VAL A 266 10.26 1.31 9.45
N PRO A 267 10.38 0.03 9.03
CA PRO A 267 11.64 -0.48 8.49
C PRO A 267 12.17 0.30 7.28
N MET A 268 11.29 0.84 6.43
CA MET A 268 11.71 1.66 5.28
C MET A 268 12.35 2.98 5.74
N VAL A 269 11.71 3.65 6.70
CA VAL A 269 12.22 4.89 7.30
C VAL A 269 13.55 4.63 8.01
N ASP A 270 13.66 3.50 8.73
CA ASP A 270 14.90 3.07 9.37
C ASP A 270 16.02 2.79 8.36
N CYS A 271 15.72 2.13 7.23
CA CYS A 271 16.68 1.92 6.16
C CYS A 271 17.20 3.24 5.58
N PHE A 272 16.32 4.23 5.40
CA PHE A 272 16.71 5.56 4.95
C PHE A 272 17.62 6.25 5.98
N LEU A 273 17.16 6.36 7.23
CA LEU A 273 17.86 7.12 8.29
C LEU A 273 19.19 6.48 8.71
N LYS A 274 19.20 5.15 8.92
CA LYS A 274 20.34 4.45 9.53
C LYS A 274 21.33 3.90 8.52
N ARG A 275 20.90 3.67 7.27
CA ARG A 275 21.72 3.02 6.22
C ARG A 275 21.90 3.89 4.97
N ASN A 276 21.35 5.11 4.97
CA ASN A 276 21.36 6.01 3.80
C ASN A 276 20.82 5.34 2.53
N THR A 277 19.78 4.50 2.71
CA THR A 277 19.20 3.72 1.62
C THR A 277 18.48 4.62 0.63
N LYS A 278 18.78 4.49 -0.66
CA LYS A 278 18.03 5.17 -1.72
C LYS A 278 16.63 4.57 -1.87
N ILE A 279 15.62 5.40 -1.66
CA ILE A 279 14.21 5.07 -1.89
C ILE A 279 13.75 5.74 -3.19
N THR A 280 13.01 5.04 -4.06
CA THR A 280 12.36 5.62 -5.24
C THR A 280 10.89 5.20 -5.34
N SER A 281 10.15 5.85 -6.24
CA SER A 281 8.80 5.45 -6.62
C SER A 281 8.76 4.94 -8.05
N PHE A 282 7.83 4.02 -8.31
CA PHE A 282 7.51 3.52 -9.65
C PHE A 282 6.02 3.74 -9.91
N ASP A 283 5.68 4.64 -10.83
CA ASP A 283 4.27 5.00 -11.11
C ASP A 283 3.54 3.83 -11.79
N ILE A 284 2.33 3.52 -11.30
CA ILE A 284 1.46 2.47 -11.84
C ILE A 284 0.01 2.96 -12.01
N PRO A 285 -0.64 2.65 -13.14
CA PRO A 285 -2.06 2.91 -13.34
C PRO A 285 -2.88 1.81 -12.64
N TYR A 286 -2.77 1.74 -11.32
CA TYR A 286 -3.42 0.72 -10.51
C TYR A 286 -4.93 0.90 -10.46
N ILE A 287 -5.68 -0.17 -10.78
CA ILE A 287 -7.13 -0.19 -10.70
C ILE A 287 -7.59 -1.11 -9.56
N HIS A 288 -8.28 -0.54 -8.57
CA HIS A 288 -8.88 -1.31 -7.48
C HIS A 288 -10.07 -2.14 -7.97
N ARG A 289 -10.22 -3.35 -7.42
CA ARG A 289 -11.30 -4.27 -7.82
C ARG A 289 -12.66 -3.69 -7.43
N ARG A 290 -13.58 -3.64 -8.39
CA ARG A 290 -14.94 -3.09 -8.21
C ARG A 290 -15.68 -3.75 -7.05
N THR A 291 -15.60 -5.07 -6.92
CA THR A 291 -16.25 -5.83 -5.84
C THR A 291 -15.78 -5.40 -4.45
N MET A 292 -14.51 -5.04 -4.29
CA MET A 292 -13.99 -4.49 -3.04
C MET A 292 -14.48 -3.07 -2.81
N LYS A 293 -14.51 -2.22 -3.85
CA LYS A 293 -15.09 -0.88 -3.75
C LYS A 293 -16.54 -0.93 -3.28
N GLU A 294 -17.36 -1.77 -3.91
CA GLU A 294 -18.78 -1.96 -3.56
C GLU A 294 -18.97 -2.44 -2.11
N GLN A 295 -18.03 -3.23 -1.57
CA GLN A 295 -18.09 -3.71 -0.20
C GLN A 295 -17.64 -2.66 0.84
N GLU A 296 -16.66 -1.83 0.50
CA GLU A 296 -16.01 -0.91 1.45
C GLU A 296 -16.60 0.52 1.44
N GLU A 297 -17.07 1.01 0.29
CA GLU A 297 -17.57 2.40 0.14
C GLU A 297 -18.85 2.65 0.94
N GLY A 298 -18.87 3.72 1.73
CA GLY A 298 -19.98 4.02 2.63
C GLY A 298 -20.11 3.10 3.85
N ASN A 299 -19.23 2.12 4.03
CA ASN A 299 -19.29 1.18 5.15
C ASN A 299 -18.58 1.72 6.40
N LEU A 300 -19.34 1.93 7.48
CA LEU A 300 -18.83 2.54 8.71
C LEU A 300 -17.59 1.84 9.29
N ALA A 301 -17.54 0.52 9.31
CA ALA A 301 -16.41 -0.22 9.87
C ALA A 301 -15.11 0.03 9.08
N PHE A 302 -15.21 0.20 7.75
CA PHE A 302 -14.07 0.54 6.91
C PHE A 302 -13.66 2.00 7.09
N ILE A 303 -14.61 2.92 7.21
CA ILE A 303 -14.34 4.33 7.50
C ILE A 303 -13.58 4.48 8.82
N GLU A 304 -14.07 3.85 9.89
CA GLU A 304 -13.41 3.85 11.20
C GLU A 304 -12.00 3.25 11.13
N LYS A 305 -11.83 2.14 10.39
CA LYS A 305 -10.52 1.55 10.13
C LYS A 305 -9.56 2.53 9.44
N ARG A 306 -10.01 3.32 8.45
CA ARG A 306 -9.16 4.31 7.77
C ARG A 306 -8.75 5.46 8.68
N LEU A 307 -9.66 5.95 9.51
CA LEU A 307 -9.34 6.98 10.50
C LEU A 307 -8.35 6.46 11.55
N TYR A 308 -8.54 5.22 12.02
CA TYR A 308 -7.61 4.58 12.95
C TYR A 308 -6.22 4.40 12.32
N GLN A 309 -6.15 3.92 11.08
CA GLN A 309 -4.91 3.77 10.32
C GLN A 309 -4.15 5.11 10.22
N LEU A 310 -4.85 6.20 9.87
CA LEU A 310 -4.25 7.52 9.71
C LEU A 310 -3.65 8.03 11.04
N ASN A 311 -4.42 7.95 12.14
CA ASN A 311 -3.95 8.37 13.46
C ASN A 311 -2.77 7.52 13.92
N PHE A 312 -2.87 6.20 13.77
CA PHE A 312 -1.81 5.27 14.14
C PHE A 312 -0.49 5.59 13.40
N LEU A 313 -0.55 5.82 12.09
CA LEU A 313 0.65 6.14 11.29
C LEU A 313 1.23 7.51 11.62
N SER A 314 0.40 8.51 11.94
CA SER A 314 0.86 9.82 12.40
C SER A 314 1.67 9.73 13.72
N ASP A 315 1.22 8.88 14.64
CA ASP A 315 1.81 8.74 15.97
C ASP A 315 3.01 7.79 16.00
N THR A 316 3.14 6.92 15.00
CA THR A 316 4.26 5.98 14.86
C THR A 316 5.29 6.51 13.86
N VAL A 317 5.02 6.37 12.56
CA VAL A 317 5.90 6.80 11.47
C VAL A 317 6.13 8.30 11.51
N GLY A 318 5.07 9.08 11.67
CA GLY A 318 5.17 10.54 11.75
C GLY A 318 6.02 11.00 12.92
N LYS A 319 5.90 10.36 14.09
CA LYS A 319 6.71 10.66 15.28
C LYS A 319 8.20 10.40 15.02
N GLN A 320 8.53 9.23 14.47
CA GLN A 320 9.91 8.86 14.15
C GLN A 320 10.56 9.86 13.18
N ILE A 321 9.84 10.28 12.12
CA ILE A 321 10.35 11.28 11.17
C ILE A 321 10.54 12.64 11.85
N ARG A 322 9.61 13.06 12.73
CA ARG A 322 9.75 14.31 13.50
C ARG A 322 10.97 14.30 14.43
N GLU A 323 11.20 13.20 15.12
CA GLU A 323 12.36 13.03 16.01
C GLU A 323 13.67 13.14 15.21
N ALA A 324 13.75 12.44 14.08
CA ALA A 324 14.90 12.56 13.17
C ALA A 324 15.09 14.00 12.66
N ALA A 325 14.01 14.70 12.29
CA ALA A 325 14.08 16.10 11.86
C ALA A 325 14.57 17.04 12.97
N GLY A 326 14.15 16.82 14.22
CA GLY A 326 14.61 17.60 15.38
C GLY A 326 16.11 17.42 15.64
N SER A 327 16.63 16.20 15.47
CA SER A 327 18.07 15.94 15.56
C SER A 327 18.88 16.63 14.47
N VAL A 328 18.32 16.78 13.26
CA VAL A 328 18.99 17.49 12.16
C VAL A 328 19.13 18.98 12.46
N VAL A 329 18.10 19.63 13.02
CA VAL A 329 18.16 21.07 13.37
C VAL A 329 19.21 21.34 14.44
N SER A 330 19.31 20.49 15.46
CA SER A 330 20.28 20.64 16.54
C SER A 330 21.75 20.45 16.12
N GLN A 331 22.03 19.85 14.95
CA GLN A 331 23.41 19.70 14.45
C GLN A 331 23.95 20.95 13.75
N TYR A 332 23.09 21.94 13.50
CA TYR A 332 23.44 23.20 12.82
C TYR A 332 23.33 24.43 13.73
N GLU A 333 22.99 24.26 15.01
CA GLU A 333 23.02 25.30 16.05
C GLU A 333 24.28 25.15 16.93
#